data_AF-A0A956KDT8-F1
#
_entry.id   AF-A0A956KDT8-F1
#
_cell.length_a   1.000
_cell.length_b   1.000
_cell.length_c   1.000
_cell.angle_alpha   90.00
_cell.angle_beta   90.00
_cell.angle_gamma   90.00
#
_symmetry.space_group_name_H-M   'P 1'
#
loop_
_entity.id
_entity.type
_entity.pdbx_description
1 polymer ?
#
loop_
_entity_poly.entity_id
_entity_poly.type
_entity_poly.pdbx_seq_one_letter_code
_entity_poly.pdbx_strand_id
1 'polypeptide(L)'
;MSLAAGVYLGALALLALAGARAGVGPGYRALVSLALAAAPLLAVDRPWLVLTGVAIAASCAARGRRVAGEDHEARLFAVALVAHMLLWTDGRIAAYALPLALLAAASVVRAAAERLAPDRAVFRWWDDRRTVVGARAVGLSTAAVTLALLPWLTAIAPLERLGIALAVGVICCLCEGASRQGSGVLSLLVGAAIGVELLVTRAEAGALAPALAWIAFAVGLALITRRLRLLTAGGAAGAAIVGVFLFTAEGPAGAIPLLAFFLLSSALSKLADRRRGAPQARGKGSTRDLAQVFANGGVAMALGLADVLLELPFAYPALVASLAAAAADTWATE
;
A
#
# COMPACT_ATOMS: atom_id res chain seq x y z
N MET A 1 21.44 19.35 -7.96
CA MET A 1 20.39 20.40 -8.09
C MET A 1 21.06 21.77 -7.99
N SER A 2 20.78 22.71 -8.90
CA SER A 2 21.32 24.07 -8.78
C SER A 2 20.53 24.86 -7.72
N LEU A 3 21.24 25.64 -6.91
CA LEU A 3 20.70 26.48 -5.82
C LEU A 3 19.51 27.35 -6.25
N ALA A 4 19.47 27.73 -7.53
CA ALA A 4 18.42 28.57 -8.13
C ALA A 4 17.03 27.93 -8.12
N ALA A 5 16.91 26.60 -8.31
CA ALA A 5 15.62 25.92 -8.32
C ALA A 5 15.00 25.83 -6.91
N GLY A 6 15.83 25.67 -5.88
CA GLY A 6 15.40 25.67 -4.48
C GLY A 6 14.90 27.04 -4.01
N VAL A 7 15.56 28.12 -4.45
CA VAL A 7 15.14 29.51 -4.14
C VAL A 7 13.80 29.85 -4.80
N TYR A 8 13.56 29.38 -6.04
CA TYR A 8 12.31 29.64 -6.76
C TYR A 8 11.11 28.90 -6.13
N LEU A 9 11.31 27.64 -5.74
CA LEU A 9 10.30 26.83 -5.05
C LEU A 9 10.00 27.37 -3.64
N GLY A 10 11.02 27.85 -2.93
CA GLY A 10 10.87 28.52 -1.63
C GLY A 10 10.07 29.82 -1.73
N ALA A 11 10.33 30.65 -2.75
CA ALA A 11 9.60 31.90 -2.97
C ALA A 11 8.12 31.68 -3.32
N LEU A 12 7.82 30.68 -4.17
CA LEU A 12 6.45 30.29 -4.51
C LEU A 12 5.68 29.72 -3.32
N ALA A 13 6.33 28.91 -2.47
CA ALA A 13 5.73 28.39 -1.25
C ALA A 13 5.41 29.50 -0.23
N LEU A 14 6.29 30.50 -0.11
CA LEU A 14 6.10 31.66 0.77
C LEU A 14 4.96 32.58 0.28
N LEU A 15 4.85 32.82 -1.03
CA LEU A 15 3.72 33.56 -1.62
C LEU A 15 2.39 32.82 -1.46
N ALA A 16 2.38 31.49 -1.59
CA ALA A 16 1.20 30.65 -1.34
C ALA A 16 0.75 30.70 0.12
N LEU A 17 1.69 30.69 1.08
CA LEU A 17 1.40 30.86 2.50
C LEU A 17 0.86 32.25 2.84
N ALA A 18 1.41 33.29 2.21
CA ALA A 18 0.96 34.68 2.39
C ALA A 18 -0.47 34.89 1.88
N GLY A 19 -0.82 34.35 0.71
CA GLY A 19 -2.17 34.43 0.15
C GLY A 19 -3.21 33.60 0.92
N ALA A 20 -2.82 32.48 1.53
CA ALA A 20 -3.69 31.67 2.38
C ALA A 20 -4.08 32.39 3.69
N ARG A 21 -3.18 33.20 4.26
CA ARG A 21 -3.46 34.03 5.45
C ARG A 21 -4.32 35.26 5.14
N ALA A 22 -4.37 35.71 3.88
CA ALA A 22 -5.12 36.88 3.45
C ALA A 22 -6.57 36.60 3.03
N GLY A 23 -7.07 35.37 3.17
CA GLY A 23 -8.50 35.04 2.95
C GLY A 23 -8.96 34.96 1.49
N VAL A 24 -8.03 34.79 0.53
CA VAL A 24 -8.36 34.82 -0.90
C VAL A 24 -9.14 33.57 -1.37
N GLY A 25 -10.12 33.78 -2.24
CA GLY A 25 -11.15 32.81 -2.63
C GLY A 25 -10.68 31.55 -3.39
N PRO A 26 -11.60 30.61 -3.69
CA PRO A 26 -11.28 29.26 -4.20
C PRO A 26 -10.48 29.25 -5.52
N GLY A 27 -10.72 30.23 -6.41
CA GLY A 27 -10.02 30.33 -7.70
C GLY A 27 -8.53 30.64 -7.57
N TYR A 28 -8.11 31.41 -6.56
CA TYR A 28 -6.71 31.71 -6.30
C TYR A 28 -5.94 30.46 -5.82
N ARG A 29 -6.57 29.65 -4.96
CA ARG A 29 -6.00 28.36 -4.50
C ARG A 29 -5.86 27.35 -5.63
N ALA A 30 -6.82 27.31 -6.56
CA ALA A 30 -6.71 26.48 -7.77
C ALA A 30 -5.56 26.94 -8.67
N LEU A 31 -5.42 28.25 -8.92
CA LEU A 31 -4.33 28.84 -9.72
C LEU A 31 -2.95 28.58 -9.10
N VAL A 32 -2.82 28.75 -7.77
CA VAL A 32 -1.58 28.47 -7.03
C VAL A 32 -1.23 26.98 -7.06
N SER A 33 -2.23 26.10 -6.93
CA SER A 33 -2.02 24.65 -7.04
C SER A 33 -1.64 24.23 -8.46
N LEU A 34 -2.21 24.89 -9.48
CA LEU A 34 -1.84 24.70 -10.89
C LEU A 34 -0.41 25.19 -11.15
N ALA A 35 -0.01 26.32 -10.56
CA ALA A 35 1.33 26.87 -10.68
C ALA A 35 2.39 26.04 -9.94
N LEU A 36 2.07 25.51 -8.75
CA LEU A 36 2.92 24.55 -8.02
C LEU A 36 3.02 23.20 -8.75
N ALA A 37 1.95 22.75 -9.40
CA ALA A 37 1.95 21.56 -10.26
C ALA A 37 2.69 21.79 -11.59
N ALA A 38 2.75 23.04 -12.06
CA ALA A 38 3.46 23.43 -13.28
C ALA A 38 4.94 23.80 -13.03
N ALA A 39 5.33 24.09 -11.79
CA ALA A 39 6.71 24.42 -11.44
C ALA A 39 7.75 23.32 -11.81
N PRO A 40 7.42 22.01 -11.71
CA PRO A 40 8.28 20.94 -12.24
C PRO A 40 8.29 20.86 -13.77
N LEU A 41 7.23 21.33 -14.45
CA LEU A 41 7.10 21.31 -15.92
C LEU A 41 8.03 22.31 -16.61
N LEU A 42 8.41 23.38 -15.90
CA LEU A 42 9.27 24.44 -16.43
C LEU A 42 10.77 24.16 -16.25
N ALA A 43 11.15 23.02 -15.63
CA ALA A 43 12.52 22.82 -15.16
C ALA A 43 13.21 21.51 -15.59
N VAL A 44 12.59 20.57 -16.31
CA VAL A 44 13.26 19.28 -16.60
C VAL A 44 12.80 18.60 -17.91
N ASP A 45 13.76 18.06 -18.68
CA ASP A 45 13.62 17.14 -19.83
C ASP A 45 12.97 15.79 -19.46
N ARG A 46 11.74 15.78 -18.91
CA ARG A 46 11.07 14.53 -18.50
C ARG A 46 9.57 14.54 -18.86
N PRO A 47 9.18 13.92 -19.99
CA PRO A 47 7.79 13.95 -20.51
C PRO A 47 6.77 13.28 -19.59
N TRP A 48 7.22 12.44 -18.66
CA TRP A 48 6.37 11.74 -17.70
C TRP A 48 5.72 12.69 -16.68
N LEU A 49 6.36 13.81 -16.35
CA LEU A 49 5.79 14.84 -15.46
C LEU A 49 4.64 15.60 -16.14
N VAL A 50 4.75 15.84 -17.45
CA VAL A 50 3.72 16.48 -18.28
C VAL A 50 2.48 15.59 -18.37
N LEU A 51 2.65 14.29 -18.66
CA LEU A 51 1.55 13.33 -18.69
C LEU A 51 0.85 13.20 -17.33
N THR A 52 1.63 13.26 -16.25
CA THR A 52 1.10 13.22 -14.87
C THR A 52 0.26 14.47 -14.54
N GLY A 53 0.74 15.66 -14.93
CA GLY A 53 -0.01 16.91 -14.79
C GLY A 53 -1.31 16.91 -15.61
N VAL A 54 -1.27 16.37 -16.83
CA VAL A 54 -2.46 16.21 -17.69
C VAL A 54 -3.46 15.23 -17.10
N ALA A 55 -3.01 14.11 -16.53
CA ALA A 55 -3.89 13.13 -15.88
C ALA A 55 -4.58 13.69 -14.62
N ILE A 56 -3.85 14.51 -13.83
CA ILE A 56 -4.42 15.25 -12.69
C ILE A 56 -5.47 16.25 -13.18
N ALA A 57 -5.12 17.07 -14.18
CA ALA A 57 -6.02 18.07 -14.75
C ALA A 57 -7.27 17.43 -15.37
N ALA A 58 -7.13 16.32 -16.10
CA ALA A 58 -8.25 15.56 -16.67
C ALA A 58 -9.14 14.94 -15.59
N SER A 59 -8.55 14.40 -14.51
CA SER A 59 -9.30 13.85 -13.38
C SER A 59 -10.05 14.93 -12.59
N CYS A 60 -9.47 16.13 -12.45
CA CYS A 60 -10.14 17.29 -11.86
C CYS A 60 -11.23 17.87 -12.79
N ALA A 61 -10.98 17.92 -14.10
CA ALA A 61 -11.92 18.46 -15.09
C ALA A 61 -13.13 17.54 -15.33
N ALA A 62 -12.97 16.23 -15.19
CA ALA A 62 -14.06 15.25 -15.35
C ALA A 62 -15.11 15.31 -14.22
N ARG A 63 -14.85 16.02 -13.10
CA ARG A 63 -15.73 16.04 -11.91
C ARG A 63 -16.45 17.36 -11.69
N GLY A 64 -17.10 17.86 -12.72
CA GLY A 64 -18.12 18.88 -12.57
C GLY A 64 -19.38 18.34 -11.88
N ARG A 65 -19.38 18.22 -10.54
CA ARG A 65 -20.47 18.38 -9.54
C ARG A 65 -20.24 17.53 -8.28
N ARG A 66 -20.42 18.19 -7.13
CA ARG A 66 -20.13 17.81 -5.72
C ARG A 66 -20.76 16.48 -5.27
N VAL A 67 -20.07 15.75 -4.36
CA VAL A 67 -20.52 15.38 -2.99
C VAL A 67 -19.27 15.08 -2.13
N ALA A 68 -19.25 15.56 -0.89
CA ALA A 68 -18.16 15.39 0.07
C ALA A 68 -17.80 13.90 0.31
N GLY A 69 -16.50 13.60 0.28
CA GLY A 69 -15.91 12.27 0.49
C GLY A 69 -14.84 11.95 -0.56
N GLU A 70 -15.15 12.18 -1.83
CA GLU A 70 -14.23 11.93 -2.96
C GLU A 70 -13.14 13.01 -3.12
N ASP A 71 -13.38 14.23 -2.63
CA ASP A 71 -12.42 15.34 -2.67
C ASP A 71 -11.14 15.07 -1.86
N HIS A 72 -11.19 14.13 -0.91
CA HIS A 72 -10.03 13.70 -0.14
C HIS A 72 -9.15 12.74 -0.94
N GLU A 73 -9.73 11.89 -1.78
CA GLU A 73 -9.00 10.91 -2.59
C GLU A 73 -8.12 11.57 -3.64
N ALA A 74 -8.60 12.63 -4.31
CA ALA A 74 -7.80 13.39 -5.27
C ALA A 74 -6.64 14.14 -4.60
N ARG A 75 -6.82 14.62 -3.36
CA ARG A 75 -5.79 15.31 -2.59
C ARG A 75 -4.77 14.32 -2.01
N LEU A 76 -5.20 13.18 -1.49
CA LEU A 76 -4.32 12.09 -1.06
C LEU A 76 -3.57 11.49 -2.25
N PHE A 77 -4.21 11.37 -3.41
CA PHE A 77 -3.56 10.95 -4.65
C PHE A 77 -2.43 11.90 -5.04
N ALA A 78 -2.67 13.21 -5.01
CA ALA A 78 -1.65 14.22 -5.27
C ALA A 78 -0.51 14.18 -4.23
N VAL A 79 -0.84 14.02 -2.94
CA VAL A 79 0.16 13.94 -1.86
C VAL A 79 0.98 12.65 -1.92
N ALA A 80 0.36 11.51 -2.23
CA ALA A 80 1.03 10.22 -2.38
C ALA A 80 1.93 10.20 -3.61
N LEU A 81 1.47 10.77 -4.72
CA LEU A 81 2.25 10.97 -5.93
C LEU A 81 3.47 11.87 -5.68
N VAL A 82 3.29 12.98 -4.95
CA VAL A 82 4.38 13.89 -4.60
C VAL A 82 5.34 13.24 -3.60
N ALA A 83 4.86 12.54 -2.57
CA ALA A 83 5.72 11.82 -1.63
C ALA A 83 6.53 10.72 -2.34
N HIS A 84 5.90 9.96 -3.24
CA HIS A 84 6.56 8.90 -4.01
C HIS A 84 7.60 9.45 -5.00
N MET A 85 7.34 10.61 -5.61
CA MET A 85 8.30 11.30 -6.48
C MET A 85 9.43 12.00 -5.70
N LEU A 86 9.17 12.46 -4.47
CA LEU A 86 10.16 13.14 -3.63
C LEU A 86 11.09 12.16 -2.91
N LEU A 87 10.63 10.95 -2.61
CA LEU A 87 11.40 9.96 -1.88
C LEU A 87 12.48 9.25 -2.71
N TRP A 88 12.54 9.46 -4.03
CA TRP A 88 13.32 8.53 -4.85
C TRP A 88 13.85 9.14 -6.16
N THR A 89 15.18 9.25 -6.22
CA THR A 89 15.90 10.09 -7.19
C THR A 89 16.68 9.32 -8.26
N ASP A 90 16.71 7.98 -8.20
CA ASP A 90 17.82 7.20 -8.79
C ASP A 90 17.46 6.41 -10.07
N GLY A 91 16.51 6.89 -10.88
CA GLY A 91 16.36 6.39 -12.26
C GLY A 91 15.62 5.06 -12.44
N ARG A 92 14.98 4.52 -11.39
CA ARG A 92 14.13 3.32 -11.48
C ARG A 92 12.73 3.63 -12.02
N ILE A 93 12.63 4.00 -13.29
CA ILE A 93 11.39 4.45 -13.97
C ILE A 93 10.22 3.45 -13.78
N ALA A 94 10.51 2.15 -13.71
CA ALA A 94 9.55 1.07 -13.45
C ALA A 94 8.74 1.28 -12.15
N ALA A 95 9.38 1.77 -11.10
CA ALA A 95 8.81 1.97 -9.77
C ALA A 95 7.81 3.15 -9.69
N TYR A 96 7.81 4.03 -10.70
CA TYR A 96 6.96 5.23 -10.73
C TYR A 96 5.91 5.19 -11.81
N ALA A 97 6.29 4.82 -13.03
CA ALA A 97 5.37 4.82 -14.17
C ALA A 97 4.30 3.73 -14.00
N LEU A 98 4.68 2.58 -13.43
CA LEU A 98 3.81 1.44 -13.31
C LEU A 98 2.70 1.67 -12.26
N PRO A 99 2.96 2.04 -11.00
CA PRO A 99 1.89 2.28 -10.01
C PRO A 99 0.90 3.37 -10.45
N LEU A 100 1.37 4.39 -11.16
CA LEU A 100 0.54 5.48 -11.67
C LEU A 100 -0.37 5.04 -12.84
N ALA A 101 0.17 4.27 -13.79
CA ALA A 101 -0.64 3.67 -14.84
C ALA A 101 -1.64 2.64 -14.29
N LEU A 102 -1.20 1.85 -13.29
CA LEU A 102 -2.02 0.85 -12.60
C LEU A 102 -3.23 1.49 -11.91
N LEU A 103 -3.06 2.65 -11.28
CA LEU A 103 -4.14 3.30 -10.55
C LEU A 103 -5.23 3.89 -11.46
N ALA A 104 -4.82 4.51 -12.57
CA ALA A 104 -5.74 5.05 -13.56
C ALA A 104 -6.58 3.93 -14.20
N ALA A 105 -5.96 2.78 -14.48
CA ALA A 105 -6.65 1.63 -15.08
C ALA A 105 -7.52 0.88 -14.05
N ALA A 106 -7.00 0.56 -12.87
CA ALA A 106 -7.66 -0.32 -11.91
C ALA A 106 -8.96 0.28 -11.36
N SER A 107 -9.00 1.59 -11.11
CA SER A 107 -10.20 2.28 -10.61
C SER A 107 -11.33 2.29 -11.64
N VAL A 108 -11.00 2.50 -12.92
CA VAL A 108 -11.95 2.47 -14.05
C VAL A 108 -12.46 1.06 -14.30
N VAL A 109 -11.55 0.07 -14.36
CA VAL A 109 -11.90 -1.34 -14.59
C VAL A 109 -12.76 -1.89 -13.45
N ARG A 110 -12.45 -1.53 -12.19
CA ARG A 110 -13.30 -1.86 -11.03
C ARG A 110 -14.72 -1.33 -11.21
N ALA A 111 -14.85 -0.03 -11.48
CA ALA A 111 -16.16 0.62 -11.63
C ALA A 111 -16.96 0.00 -12.79
N ALA A 112 -16.32 -0.33 -13.91
CA ALA A 112 -16.94 -1.02 -15.02
C ALA A 112 -17.40 -2.44 -14.65
N ALA A 113 -16.53 -3.23 -14.00
CA ALA A 113 -16.85 -4.59 -13.59
C ALA A 113 -18.01 -4.65 -12.58
N GLU A 114 -18.09 -3.70 -11.65
CA GLU A 114 -19.19 -3.61 -10.70
C GLU A 114 -20.53 -3.22 -11.35
N ARG A 115 -20.51 -2.40 -12.41
CA ARG A 115 -21.71 -2.08 -13.19
C ARG A 115 -22.26 -3.28 -13.94
N LEU A 116 -21.38 -4.14 -14.44
CA LEU A 116 -21.75 -5.36 -15.18
C LEU A 116 -22.22 -6.50 -14.26
N ALA A 117 -21.99 -6.39 -12.95
CA ALA A 117 -22.38 -7.38 -11.95
C ALA A 117 -23.25 -6.74 -10.84
N PRO A 118 -24.54 -6.49 -11.10
CA PRO A 118 -25.45 -5.91 -10.11
C PRO A 118 -25.62 -6.80 -8.87
N ASP A 119 -25.71 -8.12 -9.04
CA ASP A 119 -25.84 -9.12 -7.96
C ASP A 119 -24.48 -9.57 -7.38
N ARG A 120 -23.61 -8.61 -7.10
CA ARG A 120 -22.24 -8.88 -6.64
C ARG A 120 -22.18 -9.28 -5.17
N ALA A 121 -21.38 -10.31 -4.89
CA ALA A 121 -21.04 -10.68 -3.52
C ALA A 121 -20.22 -9.56 -2.85
N VAL A 122 -20.67 -9.15 -1.66
CA VAL A 122 -20.05 -8.09 -0.85
C VAL A 122 -19.32 -8.71 0.33
N PHE A 123 -18.16 -8.16 0.66
CA PHE A 123 -17.41 -8.49 1.87
C PHE A 123 -16.99 -7.22 2.61
N ARG A 124 -16.65 -7.37 3.89
CA ARG A 124 -16.10 -6.32 4.73
C ARG A 124 -14.97 -6.91 5.55
N TRP A 125 -13.75 -6.43 5.32
CA TRP A 125 -12.57 -6.82 6.09
C TRP A 125 -12.22 -5.80 7.18
N TRP A 126 -12.45 -4.51 6.92
CA TRP A 126 -12.32 -3.44 7.91
C TRP A 126 -13.64 -2.68 8.07
N ASP A 127 -13.78 -1.51 7.46
CA ASP A 127 -14.98 -0.67 7.56
C ASP A 127 -15.78 -0.58 6.26
N ASP A 128 -15.08 -0.48 5.13
CA ASP A 128 -15.73 -0.29 3.85
C ASP A 128 -16.31 -1.61 3.33
N ARG A 129 -17.50 -1.53 2.73
CA ARG A 129 -18.07 -2.63 1.96
C ARG A 129 -17.38 -2.68 0.61
N ARG A 130 -16.76 -3.82 0.31
CA ARG A 130 -16.06 -4.08 -0.95
C ARG A 130 -16.73 -5.23 -1.68
N THR A 131 -16.56 -5.30 -2.99
CA THR A 131 -17.19 -6.33 -3.81
C THR A 131 -16.13 -7.32 -4.26
N VAL A 132 -16.47 -8.61 -4.28
CA VAL A 132 -15.55 -9.66 -4.74
C VAL A 132 -15.16 -9.43 -6.21
N VAL A 133 -16.12 -9.00 -7.03
CA VAL A 133 -15.90 -8.66 -8.44
C VAL A 133 -14.94 -7.48 -8.57
N GLY A 134 -15.14 -6.41 -7.80
CA GLY A 134 -14.28 -5.23 -7.81
C GLY A 134 -12.84 -5.53 -7.39
N ALA A 135 -12.65 -6.28 -6.30
CA ALA A 135 -11.31 -6.67 -5.82
C ALA A 135 -10.56 -7.55 -6.85
N ARG A 136 -11.26 -8.51 -7.48
CA ARG A 136 -10.70 -9.33 -8.56
C ARG A 136 -10.35 -8.49 -9.78
N ALA A 137 -11.22 -7.56 -10.16
CA ALA A 137 -11.01 -6.65 -11.28
C ALA A 137 -9.76 -5.78 -11.07
N VAL A 138 -9.57 -5.26 -9.85
CA VAL A 138 -8.35 -4.53 -9.47
C VAL A 138 -7.12 -5.43 -9.59
N GLY A 139 -7.13 -6.63 -8.99
CA GLY A 139 -5.98 -7.53 -9.05
C GLY A 139 -5.60 -7.96 -10.47
N LEU A 140 -6.59 -8.33 -11.29
CA LEU A 140 -6.37 -8.76 -12.68
C LEU A 140 -5.90 -7.61 -13.58
N SER A 141 -6.53 -6.44 -13.48
CA SER A 141 -6.09 -5.26 -14.26
C SER A 141 -4.68 -4.82 -13.85
N THR A 142 -4.37 -4.90 -12.55
CA THR A 142 -3.03 -4.60 -12.05
C THR A 142 -1.99 -5.56 -12.61
N ALA A 143 -2.27 -6.86 -12.60
CA ALA A 143 -1.37 -7.86 -13.18
C ALA A 143 -1.19 -7.66 -14.69
N ALA A 144 -2.27 -7.42 -15.43
CA ALA A 144 -2.21 -7.20 -16.87
C ALA A 144 -1.39 -5.97 -17.26
N VAL A 145 -1.61 -4.84 -16.58
CA VAL A 145 -0.85 -3.60 -16.82
C VAL A 145 0.62 -3.78 -16.42
N THR A 146 0.90 -4.47 -15.32
CA THR A 146 2.28 -4.82 -14.92
C THR A 146 2.98 -5.63 -16.02
N LEU A 147 2.33 -6.69 -16.51
CA LEU A 147 2.89 -7.54 -17.56
C LEU A 147 3.12 -6.79 -18.88
N ALA A 148 2.24 -5.84 -19.21
CA ALA A 148 2.33 -5.05 -20.44
C ALA A 148 3.44 -3.99 -20.40
N LEU A 149 3.64 -3.34 -19.24
CA LEU A 149 4.55 -2.20 -19.11
C LEU A 149 5.95 -2.59 -18.65
N LEU A 150 6.10 -3.64 -17.83
CA LEU A 150 7.38 -4.06 -17.28
C LEU A 150 8.49 -4.37 -18.33
N PRO A 151 8.19 -4.94 -19.52
CA PRO A 151 9.19 -5.13 -20.58
C PRO A 151 9.80 -3.84 -21.12
N TRP A 152 9.10 -2.71 -21.00
CA TRP A 152 9.58 -1.40 -21.47
C TRP A 152 10.48 -0.71 -20.44
N LEU A 153 10.48 -1.23 -19.20
CA LEU A 153 11.08 -0.57 -18.04
C LEU A 153 12.24 -1.37 -17.46
N THR A 154 12.30 -2.68 -17.74
CA THR A 154 13.29 -3.61 -17.16
C THR A 154 13.68 -4.69 -18.18
N ALA A 155 14.88 -5.27 -18.01
CA ALA A 155 15.37 -6.39 -18.80
C ALA A 155 15.02 -7.78 -18.21
N ILE A 156 14.08 -7.84 -17.26
CA ILE A 156 13.70 -9.07 -16.54
C ILE A 156 13.12 -10.12 -17.50
N ALA A 157 13.41 -11.40 -17.31
CA ALA A 157 12.99 -12.47 -18.21
C ALA A 157 11.45 -12.66 -18.27
N PRO A 158 10.87 -13.15 -19.38
CA PRO A 158 9.41 -13.27 -19.54
C PRO A 158 8.68 -14.03 -18.42
N LEU A 159 9.23 -15.14 -17.96
CA LEU A 159 8.64 -15.96 -16.90
C LEU A 159 8.66 -15.23 -15.54
N GLU A 160 9.75 -14.54 -15.24
CA GLU A 160 9.89 -13.73 -14.02
C GLU A 160 8.93 -12.54 -14.04
N ARG A 161 8.76 -11.87 -15.18
CA ARG A 161 7.78 -10.79 -15.35
C ARG A 161 6.35 -11.27 -15.08
N LEU A 162 6.00 -12.48 -15.52
CA LEU A 162 4.71 -13.10 -15.19
C LEU A 162 4.56 -13.32 -13.68
N GLY A 163 5.60 -13.82 -13.02
CA GLY A 163 5.63 -13.98 -11.57
C GLY A 163 5.41 -12.66 -10.82
N ILE A 164 6.13 -11.61 -11.22
CA ILE A 164 5.97 -10.25 -10.65
C ILE A 164 4.54 -9.74 -10.87
N ALA A 165 4.03 -9.82 -12.09
CA ALA A 165 2.69 -9.34 -12.42
C ALA A 165 1.59 -10.00 -11.57
N LEU A 166 1.65 -11.32 -11.42
CA LEU A 166 0.68 -12.07 -10.60
C LEU A 166 0.80 -11.69 -9.12
N ALA A 167 2.02 -11.59 -8.60
CA ALA A 167 2.25 -11.22 -7.20
C ALA A 167 1.75 -9.79 -6.89
N VAL A 168 2.05 -8.81 -7.75
CA VAL A 168 1.56 -7.43 -7.62
C VAL A 168 0.02 -7.39 -7.71
N GLY A 169 -0.59 -8.17 -8.60
CA GLY A 169 -2.04 -8.33 -8.67
C GLY A 169 -2.67 -8.85 -7.37
N VAL A 170 -2.02 -9.83 -6.72
CA VAL A 170 -2.44 -10.35 -5.41
C VAL A 170 -2.30 -9.28 -4.33
N ILE A 171 -1.17 -8.56 -4.28
CA ILE A 171 -0.93 -7.46 -3.34
C ILE A 171 -2.03 -6.40 -3.46
N CYS A 172 -2.31 -5.92 -4.68
CA CYS A 172 -3.36 -4.92 -4.91
C CYS A 172 -4.76 -5.42 -4.55
N CYS A 173 -5.08 -6.68 -4.82
CA CYS A 173 -6.34 -7.29 -4.38
C CYS A 173 -6.49 -7.27 -2.85
N LEU A 174 -5.41 -7.60 -2.13
CA LEU A 174 -5.38 -7.55 -0.67
C LEU A 174 -5.52 -6.11 -0.16
N CYS A 175 -4.76 -5.17 -0.72
CA CYS A 175 -4.79 -3.75 -0.35
C CYS A 175 -6.18 -3.11 -0.61
N GLU A 176 -6.83 -3.42 -1.72
CA GLU A 176 -8.20 -2.95 -2.01
C GLU A 176 -9.17 -3.41 -0.91
N GLY A 177 -9.13 -4.70 -0.57
CA GLY A 177 -10.01 -5.27 0.45
C GLY A 177 -9.72 -4.77 1.87
N ALA A 178 -8.45 -4.48 2.18
CA ALA A 178 -7.98 -4.05 3.49
C ALA A 178 -8.09 -2.52 3.72
N SER A 179 -8.58 -1.75 2.74
CA SER A 179 -8.68 -0.30 2.85
C SER A 179 -9.85 0.19 3.72
N ARG A 180 -9.74 1.42 4.23
CA ARG A 180 -10.71 2.08 5.12
C ARG A 180 -11.01 3.51 4.65
N GLN A 181 -12.29 3.91 4.64
CA GLN A 181 -12.77 5.30 4.53
C GLN A 181 -12.00 6.16 3.52
N GLY A 182 -12.03 5.79 2.24
CA GLY A 182 -11.41 6.57 1.15
C GLY A 182 -9.90 6.38 0.98
N SER A 183 -9.25 5.53 1.78
CA SER A 183 -7.83 5.19 1.60
C SER A 183 -7.55 4.19 0.48
N GLY A 184 -8.56 3.62 -0.18
CA GLY A 184 -8.37 2.53 -1.16
C GLY A 184 -7.40 2.87 -2.28
N VAL A 185 -7.49 4.07 -2.83
CA VAL A 185 -6.57 4.58 -3.86
C VAL A 185 -5.13 4.66 -3.34
N LEU A 186 -4.95 5.17 -2.12
CA LEU A 186 -3.64 5.28 -1.47
C LEU A 186 -3.05 3.89 -1.15
N SER A 187 -3.84 2.99 -0.58
CA SER A 187 -3.42 1.63 -0.24
C SER A 187 -3.00 0.85 -1.48
N LEU A 188 -3.72 1.02 -2.59
CA LEU A 188 -3.36 0.43 -3.88
C LEU A 188 -2.07 1.00 -4.45
N LEU A 189 -1.92 2.33 -4.42
CA LEU A 189 -0.71 2.99 -4.89
C LEU A 189 0.53 2.52 -4.12
N VAL A 190 0.46 2.59 -2.79
CA VAL A 190 1.58 2.21 -1.91
C VAL A 190 1.87 0.72 -2.07
N GLY A 191 0.83 -0.12 -2.09
CA GLY A 191 0.98 -1.56 -2.25
C GLY A 191 1.60 -1.94 -3.59
N ALA A 192 1.13 -1.34 -4.69
CA ALA A 192 1.68 -1.55 -6.02
C ALA A 192 3.12 -1.05 -6.13
N ALA A 193 3.39 0.17 -5.65
CA ALA A 193 4.72 0.78 -5.73
C ALA A 193 5.77 -0.03 -5.00
N ILE A 194 5.52 -0.32 -3.72
CA ILE A 194 6.45 -1.10 -2.89
C ILE A 194 6.54 -2.54 -3.42
N GLY A 195 5.42 -3.15 -3.80
CA GLY A 195 5.39 -4.52 -4.31
C GLY A 195 6.20 -4.70 -5.61
N VAL A 196 6.01 -3.79 -6.57
CA VAL A 196 6.77 -3.78 -7.83
C VAL A 196 8.25 -3.57 -7.55
N GLU A 197 8.60 -2.54 -6.80
CA GLU A 197 9.99 -2.19 -6.53
C GLU A 197 10.74 -3.33 -5.82
N LEU A 198 10.11 -3.91 -4.80
CA LEU A 198 10.68 -5.02 -4.06
C LEU A 198 10.86 -6.23 -4.96
N LEU A 199 9.85 -6.62 -5.74
CA LEU A 199 9.92 -7.80 -6.60
C LEU A 199 10.88 -7.63 -7.79
N VAL A 200 10.95 -6.43 -8.39
CA VAL A 200 11.93 -6.09 -9.42
C VAL A 200 13.33 -6.16 -8.85
N THR A 201 13.57 -5.57 -7.68
CA THR A 201 14.87 -5.63 -6.99
C THR A 201 15.28 -7.08 -6.70
N ARG A 202 14.33 -7.92 -6.27
CA ARG A 202 14.61 -9.35 -6.03
C ARG A 202 14.87 -10.10 -7.33
N ALA A 203 14.21 -9.76 -8.43
CA ALA A 203 14.51 -10.35 -9.74
C ALA A 203 15.90 -9.97 -10.24
N GLU A 204 16.27 -8.69 -10.16
CA GLU A 204 17.61 -8.21 -10.52
C GLU A 204 18.72 -8.86 -9.68
N ALA A 205 18.42 -9.16 -8.41
CA ALA A 205 19.32 -9.88 -7.50
C ALA A 205 19.31 -11.41 -7.67
N GLY A 206 18.56 -11.97 -8.64
CA GLY A 206 18.44 -13.42 -8.82
C GLY A 206 17.69 -14.15 -7.69
N ALA A 207 16.95 -13.41 -6.86
CA ALA A 207 16.24 -13.87 -5.66
C ALA A 207 14.71 -13.78 -5.81
N LEU A 208 14.17 -13.75 -7.03
CA LEU A 208 12.71 -13.67 -7.25
C LEU A 208 11.99 -14.94 -6.80
N ALA A 209 12.52 -16.13 -7.11
CA ALA A 209 11.90 -17.40 -6.73
C ALA A 209 11.64 -17.51 -5.20
N PRO A 210 12.62 -17.25 -4.31
CA PRO A 210 12.35 -17.24 -2.87
C PRO A 210 11.40 -16.12 -2.46
N ALA A 211 11.43 -14.94 -3.08
CA ALA A 211 10.46 -13.88 -2.83
C ALA A 211 9.01 -14.33 -3.14
N LEU A 212 8.78 -14.96 -4.29
CA LEU A 212 7.47 -15.50 -4.64
C LEU A 212 7.03 -16.63 -3.69
N ALA A 213 7.97 -17.46 -3.24
CA ALA A 213 7.70 -18.49 -2.23
C ALA A 213 7.26 -17.87 -0.90
N TRP A 214 7.89 -16.78 -0.46
CA TRP A 214 7.48 -16.05 0.74
C TRP A 214 6.09 -15.45 0.62
N ILE A 215 5.73 -14.90 -0.54
CA ILE A 215 4.38 -14.41 -0.82
C ILE A 215 3.36 -15.54 -0.73
N ALA A 216 3.62 -16.66 -1.39
CA ALA A 216 2.75 -17.83 -1.35
C ALA A 216 2.61 -18.38 0.07
N PHE A 217 3.71 -18.42 0.83
CA PHE A 217 3.73 -18.83 2.23
C PHE A 217 2.88 -17.91 3.11
N ALA A 218 3.05 -16.59 3.01
CA ALA A 218 2.27 -15.61 3.78
C ALA A 218 0.77 -15.74 3.50
N VAL A 219 0.38 -15.83 2.22
CA VAL A 219 -1.03 -16.00 1.82
C VAL A 219 -1.57 -17.36 2.31
N GLY A 220 -0.82 -18.44 2.12
CA GLY A 220 -1.20 -19.79 2.58
C GLY A 220 -1.39 -19.85 4.09
N LEU A 221 -0.45 -19.30 4.86
CA LEU A 221 -0.51 -19.23 6.31
C LEU A 221 -1.71 -18.39 6.78
N ALA A 222 -1.99 -17.25 6.14
CA ALA A 222 -3.17 -16.45 6.44
C ALA A 222 -4.48 -17.22 6.23
N LEU A 223 -4.57 -18.01 5.15
CA LEU A 223 -5.73 -18.86 4.88
C LEU A 223 -5.88 -19.98 5.91
N ILE A 224 -4.79 -20.64 6.30
CA ILE A 224 -4.78 -21.71 7.31
C ILE A 224 -5.21 -21.14 8.68
N THR A 225 -4.61 -20.04 9.11
CA THR A 225 -4.89 -19.42 10.41
C THR A 225 -6.31 -18.88 10.51
N ARG A 226 -6.89 -18.42 9.39
CA ARG A 226 -8.33 -18.13 9.28
C ARG A 226 -9.19 -19.38 9.51
N ARG A 227 -8.84 -20.52 8.89
CA ARG A 227 -9.57 -21.80 9.06
C ARG A 227 -9.51 -22.30 10.50
N LEU A 228 -8.38 -22.05 11.19
CA LEU A 228 -8.18 -22.36 12.61
C LEU A 228 -8.87 -21.38 13.58
N ARG A 229 -9.64 -20.42 13.04
CA ARG A 229 -10.32 -19.34 13.79
C ARG A 229 -9.34 -18.55 14.68
N LEU A 230 -8.11 -18.37 14.21
CA LEU A 230 -7.13 -17.47 14.84
C LEU A 230 -7.29 -16.03 14.34
N LEU A 231 -7.78 -15.90 13.10
CA LEU A 231 -7.97 -14.62 12.43
C LEU A 231 -9.38 -14.55 11.84
N THR A 232 -9.96 -13.35 11.84
CA THR A 232 -11.14 -13.05 11.02
C THR A 232 -10.74 -13.02 9.53
N ALA A 233 -11.71 -12.88 8.61
CA ALA A 233 -11.38 -12.69 7.20
C ALA A 233 -10.50 -11.45 6.96
N GLY A 234 -10.79 -10.35 7.66
CA GLY A 234 -9.93 -9.16 7.63
C GLY A 234 -8.59 -9.39 8.31
N GLY A 235 -8.56 -10.05 9.47
CA GLY A 235 -7.31 -10.39 10.14
C GLY A 235 -6.36 -11.20 9.24
N ALA A 236 -6.91 -12.16 8.49
CA ALA A 236 -6.16 -12.95 7.51
C ALA A 236 -5.62 -12.09 6.36
N ALA A 237 -6.42 -11.16 5.82
CA ALA A 237 -5.96 -10.23 4.80
C ALA A 237 -4.84 -9.32 5.32
N GLY A 238 -4.97 -8.77 6.53
CA GLY A 238 -3.93 -7.98 7.18
C GLY A 238 -2.65 -8.79 7.41
N ALA A 239 -2.77 -10.05 7.84
CA ALA A 239 -1.63 -10.94 8.07
C ALA A 239 -0.93 -11.29 6.76
N ALA A 240 -1.69 -11.49 5.67
CA ALA A 240 -1.14 -11.68 4.34
C ALA A 240 -0.37 -10.44 3.88
N ILE A 241 -0.91 -9.23 4.06
CA ILE A 241 -0.22 -7.97 3.69
C ILE A 241 1.08 -7.81 4.47
N VAL A 242 1.02 -7.91 5.81
CA VAL A 242 2.19 -7.81 6.69
C VAL A 242 3.24 -8.86 6.33
N GLY A 243 2.82 -10.12 6.16
CA GLY A 243 3.73 -11.21 5.80
C GLY A 243 4.33 -11.07 4.41
N VAL A 244 3.54 -10.69 3.40
CA VAL A 244 4.03 -10.48 2.02
C VAL A 244 5.13 -9.43 2.00
N PHE A 245 4.89 -8.26 2.59
CA PHE A 245 5.90 -7.20 2.58
C PHE A 245 7.09 -7.53 3.45
N LEU A 246 6.87 -8.01 4.69
CA LEU A 246 7.97 -8.25 5.61
C LEU A 246 8.84 -9.44 5.21
N PHE A 247 8.25 -10.57 4.80
CA PHE A 247 9.03 -11.76 4.41
C PHE A 247 9.74 -11.53 3.08
N THR A 248 9.15 -10.76 2.17
CA THR A 248 9.83 -10.42 0.92
C THR A 248 10.95 -9.43 1.17
N ALA A 249 10.82 -8.52 2.14
CA ALA A 249 11.88 -7.58 2.52
C ALA A 249 13.04 -8.29 3.26
N GLU A 250 12.73 -8.94 4.37
CA GLU A 250 13.70 -9.44 5.36
C GLU A 250 13.95 -10.95 5.31
N GLY A 251 13.15 -11.70 4.53
CA GLY A 251 13.24 -13.16 4.48
C GLY A 251 13.06 -13.80 5.87
N PRO A 252 13.90 -14.80 6.23
CA PRO A 252 13.84 -15.46 7.53
C PRO A 252 14.00 -14.50 8.73
N ALA A 253 14.80 -13.44 8.58
CA ALA A 253 15.10 -12.51 9.67
C ALA A 253 13.82 -11.81 10.17
N GLY A 254 12.95 -11.37 9.25
CA GLY A 254 11.63 -10.82 9.60
C GLY A 254 10.58 -11.89 9.89
N ALA A 255 10.68 -13.06 9.23
CA ALA A 255 9.68 -14.11 9.37
C ALA A 255 9.68 -14.76 10.76
N ILE A 256 10.84 -15.16 11.27
CA ILE A 256 10.98 -15.86 12.55
C ILE A 256 10.34 -15.08 13.72
N PRO A 257 10.70 -13.80 13.98
CA PRO A 257 10.13 -13.08 15.11
C PRO A 257 8.63 -12.79 14.94
N LEU A 258 8.16 -12.49 13.71
CA LEU A 258 6.73 -12.27 13.46
C LEU A 258 5.92 -13.54 13.71
N LEU A 259 6.40 -14.68 13.23
CA LEU A 259 5.76 -15.98 13.44
C LEU A 259 5.79 -16.40 14.91
N ALA A 260 6.92 -16.20 15.59
CA ALA A 260 7.05 -16.48 17.01
C ALA A 260 6.02 -15.68 17.81
N PHE A 261 5.95 -14.36 17.60
CA PHE A 261 4.94 -13.51 18.21
C PHE A 261 3.52 -14.00 17.92
N PHE A 262 3.19 -14.23 16.65
CA PHE A 262 1.83 -14.59 16.23
C PHE A 262 1.38 -15.94 16.82
N LEU A 263 2.25 -16.97 16.75
CA LEU A 263 1.93 -18.32 17.20
C LEU A 263 1.83 -18.39 18.72
N LEU A 264 2.79 -17.82 19.45
CA LEU A 264 2.79 -17.82 20.91
C LEU A 264 1.59 -17.05 21.45
N SER A 265 1.32 -15.86 20.90
CA SER A 265 0.17 -15.05 21.32
C SER A 265 -1.14 -15.76 20.99
N SER A 266 -1.25 -16.46 19.86
CA SER A 266 -2.43 -17.25 19.53
C SER A 266 -2.65 -18.45 20.45
N ALA A 267 -1.58 -19.13 20.84
CA ALA A 267 -1.65 -20.24 21.78
C ALA A 267 -2.07 -19.77 23.17
N LEU A 268 -1.51 -18.65 23.63
CA LEU A 268 -1.82 -18.07 24.93
C LEU A 268 -3.30 -17.63 25.01
N SER A 269 -3.81 -16.88 24.01
CA SER A 269 -5.22 -16.48 23.98
C SER A 269 -6.17 -17.67 24.02
N LYS A 270 -5.87 -18.74 23.27
CA LYS A 270 -6.69 -19.97 23.29
C LYS A 270 -6.65 -20.69 24.63
N LEU A 271 -5.49 -20.69 25.30
CA LEU A 271 -5.36 -21.29 26.63
C LEU A 271 -6.13 -20.49 27.68
N ALA A 272 -6.05 -19.16 27.62
CA ALA A 272 -6.78 -18.25 28.49
C ALA A 272 -8.30 -18.43 28.33
N ASP A 273 -8.81 -18.44 27.10
CA ASP A 273 -10.23 -18.67 26.80
C ASP A 273 -10.74 -20.01 27.35
N ARG A 274 -9.94 -21.08 27.25
CA ARG A 274 -10.29 -22.40 27.79
C ARG A 274 -10.38 -22.41 29.32
N ARG A 275 -9.49 -21.68 30.00
CA ARG A 275 -9.46 -21.64 31.48
C ARG A 275 -10.63 -20.84 32.07
N ARG A 276 -11.15 -19.84 31.36
CA ARG A 276 -12.20 -18.93 31.84
C ARG A 276 -13.62 -19.40 31.54
N GLY A 277 -13.80 -20.55 30.87
CA GLY A 277 -15.11 -21.18 30.65
C GLY A 277 -16.02 -20.53 29.59
N ALA A 278 -15.74 -19.31 29.14
CA ALA A 278 -16.34 -18.60 28.00
C ALA A 278 -15.58 -17.27 27.76
N PRO A 279 -15.63 -16.64 26.57
CA PRO A 279 -14.86 -15.43 26.23
C PRO A 279 -15.33 -14.13 26.94
N GLN A 280 -15.96 -14.22 28.11
CA GLN A 280 -16.83 -13.16 28.66
C GLN A 280 -16.16 -12.04 29.44
N ALA A 281 -14.82 -11.96 29.53
CA ALA A 281 -14.20 -10.93 30.38
C ALA A 281 -13.69 -9.67 29.66
N ARG A 282 -13.49 -9.66 28.33
CA ARG A 282 -12.79 -8.55 27.64
C ARG A 282 -13.42 -8.00 26.36
N GLY A 283 -14.52 -8.56 25.87
CA GLY A 283 -15.16 -8.10 24.62
C GLY A 283 -14.33 -8.31 23.34
N LYS A 284 -13.12 -8.87 23.45
CA LYS A 284 -12.24 -9.28 22.34
C LYS A 284 -11.98 -10.77 22.49
N GLY A 285 -12.54 -11.61 21.61
CA GLY A 285 -12.26 -13.06 21.62
C GLY A 285 -10.87 -13.40 21.06
N SER A 286 -10.44 -14.66 21.14
CA SER A 286 -9.12 -15.11 20.62
C SER A 286 -8.89 -14.91 19.11
N THR A 287 -9.90 -14.43 18.36
CA THR A 287 -9.84 -14.29 16.91
C THR A 287 -9.47 -12.86 16.56
N ARG A 288 -8.24 -12.65 16.06
CA ARG A 288 -7.74 -11.29 15.79
C ARG A 288 -8.33 -10.71 14.51
N ASP A 289 -8.68 -9.42 14.56
CA ASP A 289 -9.16 -8.67 13.40
C ASP A 289 -8.03 -7.96 12.64
N LEU A 290 -8.38 -7.29 11.55
CA LEU A 290 -7.42 -6.60 10.69
C LEU A 290 -6.69 -5.46 11.45
N ALA A 291 -7.40 -4.73 12.30
CA ALA A 291 -6.84 -3.62 13.06
C ALA A 291 -5.81 -4.13 14.08
N GLN A 292 -6.10 -5.22 14.79
CA GLN A 292 -5.15 -5.85 15.70
C GLN A 292 -3.90 -6.38 14.99
N VAL A 293 -4.05 -6.92 13.77
CA VAL A 293 -2.89 -7.40 13.01
C VAL A 293 -1.98 -6.25 12.59
N PHE A 294 -2.53 -5.14 12.09
CA PHE A 294 -1.72 -3.96 11.76
C PHE A 294 -1.14 -3.27 13.00
N ALA A 295 -1.88 -3.22 14.12
CA ALA A 295 -1.35 -2.68 15.37
C ALA A 295 -0.13 -3.47 15.86
N ASN A 296 -0.17 -4.79 15.74
CA ASN A 296 0.89 -5.65 16.28
C ASN A 296 2.05 -5.88 15.30
N GLY A 297 1.79 -5.91 13.99
CA GLY A 297 2.77 -6.26 12.95
C GLY A 297 3.10 -5.15 11.96
N GLY A 298 2.31 -4.07 11.92
CA GLY A 298 2.48 -2.99 10.94
C GLY A 298 3.78 -2.20 11.13
N VAL A 299 4.19 -1.96 12.38
CA VAL A 299 5.47 -1.28 12.68
C VAL A 299 6.65 -2.14 12.24
N ALA A 300 6.63 -3.44 12.54
CA ALA A 300 7.66 -4.37 12.09
C ALA A 300 7.78 -4.41 10.56
N MET A 301 6.63 -4.49 9.86
CA MET A 301 6.59 -4.40 8.39
C MET A 301 7.18 -3.08 7.88
N ALA A 302 6.81 -1.95 8.47
CA ALA A 302 7.33 -0.64 8.07
C ALA A 302 8.84 -0.53 8.28
N LEU A 303 9.37 -1.09 9.36
CA LEU A 303 10.81 -1.10 9.65
C LEU A 303 11.59 -1.99 8.70
N GLY A 304 11.10 -3.19 8.39
CA GLY A 304 11.76 -4.07 7.39
C GLY A 304 11.70 -3.48 5.97
N LEU A 305 10.59 -2.83 5.62
CA LEU A 305 10.54 -2.07 4.36
C LEU A 305 11.54 -0.91 4.38
N ALA A 306 11.59 -0.11 5.45
CA ALA A 306 12.53 1.00 5.57
C ALA A 306 13.99 0.53 5.51
N ASP A 307 14.33 -0.64 6.04
CA ASP A 307 15.69 -1.19 5.96
C ASP A 307 16.12 -1.44 4.52
N VAL A 308 15.25 -2.09 3.73
CA VAL A 308 15.52 -2.34 2.30
C VAL A 308 15.67 -1.04 1.50
N LEU A 309 15.00 0.04 1.92
CA LEU A 309 15.01 1.32 1.21
C LEU A 309 16.12 2.27 1.63
N LEU A 310 16.50 2.24 2.91
CA LEU A 310 17.34 3.26 3.53
C LEU A 310 18.60 2.68 4.19
N GLU A 311 18.78 1.35 4.16
CA GLU A 311 19.90 0.62 4.76
C GLU A 311 20.14 1.03 6.21
N LEU A 312 19.12 0.85 7.06
CA LEU A 312 19.12 1.39 8.41
C LEU A 312 19.80 0.39 9.36
N PRO A 313 20.98 0.70 9.93
CA PRO A 313 21.74 -0.25 10.75
C PRO A 313 21.00 -0.68 12.05
N PHE A 314 19.95 0.04 12.43
CA PHE A 314 19.12 -0.24 13.61
C PHE A 314 17.74 -0.83 13.27
N ALA A 315 17.38 -1.02 12.00
CA ALA A 315 16.04 -1.46 11.62
C ALA A 315 15.70 -2.85 12.14
N TYR A 316 16.63 -3.82 12.03
CA TYR A 316 16.38 -5.17 12.54
C TYR A 316 16.17 -5.20 14.08
N PRO A 317 17.05 -4.60 14.91
CA PRO A 317 16.78 -4.47 16.35
C PRO A 317 15.46 -3.75 16.67
N ALA A 318 15.12 -2.67 15.94
CA ALA A 318 13.88 -1.93 16.13
C ALA A 318 12.64 -2.76 15.76
N LEU A 319 12.73 -3.56 14.69
CA LEU A 319 11.69 -4.48 14.25
C LEU A 319 11.41 -5.51 15.34
N VAL A 320 12.45 -6.17 15.86
CA VAL A 320 12.32 -7.16 16.94
C VAL A 320 11.78 -6.51 18.20
N ALA A 321 12.25 -5.32 18.56
CA ALA A 321 11.74 -4.56 19.70
C ALA A 321 10.25 -4.21 19.57
N SER A 322 9.78 -3.85 18.37
CA SER A 322 8.36 -3.56 18.12
C SER A 322 7.48 -4.79 18.33
N LEU A 323 7.93 -5.97 17.86
CA LEU A 323 7.21 -7.23 18.06
C LEU A 323 7.25 -7.69 19.52
N ALA A 324 8.38 -7.48 20.22
CA ALA A 324 8.49 -7.75 21.65
C ALA A 324 7.58 -6.86 22.48
N ALA A 325 7.45 -5.57 22.13
CA ALA A 325 6.51 -4.66 22.78
C ALA A 325 5.05 -5.09 22.56
N ALA A 326 4.68 -5.48 21.34
CA ALA A 326 3.37 -6.04 21.05
C ALA A 326 3.10 -7.36 21.78
N ALA A 327 4.14 -8.21 21.92
CA ALA A 327 4.08 -9.44 22.72
C ALA A 327 3.81 -9.14 24.18
N ALA A 328 4.54 -8.19 24.78
CA ALA A 328 4.36 -7.80 26.17
C ALA A 328 2.94 -7.30 26.46
N ASP A 329 2.41 -6.41 25.62
CA ASP A 329 1.03 -5.90 25.76
C ASP A 329 -0.02 -7.01 25.62
N THR A 330 0.14 -7.88 24.62
CA THR A 330 -0.78 -9.00 24.41
C THR A 330 -0.72 -9.98 25.58
N TRP A 331 0.47 -10.42 25.99
CA TRP A 331 0.62 -11.46 27.01
C TRP A 331 0.23 -10.99 28.40
N ALA A 332 0.43 -9.72 28.73
CA ALA A 332 -0.03 -9.15 30.00
C ALA A 332 -1.57 -9.13 30.13
N THR A 333 -2.29 -9.28 29.01
CA THR A 333 -3.75 -9.17 28.95
C THR A 333 -4.49 -10.51 28.74
N GLU A 334 -3.78 -11.64 28.64
CA GLU A 334 -4.38 -12.98 28.46
C GLU A 334 -4.42 -13.78 29.77
#